data_AF-A0A6G3RUT8-F1
#
_entry.id   AF-A0A6G3RUT8-F1
#
_cell.length_a   1.000
_cell.length_b   1.000
_cell.length_c   1.000
_cell.angle_alpha   90.00
_cell.angle_beta   90.00
_cell.angle_gamma   90.00
#
_symmetry.space_group_name_H-M   'P 1'
#
loop_
_entity.id
_entity.type
_entity.pdbx_description
1 polymer ?
#
loop_
_entity_poly.entity_id
_entity_poly.type
_entity_poly.pdbx_seq_one_letter_code
_entity_poly.pdbx_strand_id
1 'polypeptide(L)'
;MADGTLELRLAAAVVECADTLADDFAPDRHLRRLTDACVELAGAQGAAVLLALPDGPAPVAPSAERHEDVRALLAASWAASPAHDSLHT
;
A
#
# COMPACT_ATOMS: atom_id res chain seq x y z
N MET A 1 14.72 -13.95 -19.79
CA MET A 1 14.24 -12.87 -20.68
C MET A 1 12.93 -12.31 -20.12
N ALA A 2 12.93 -11.91 -18.84
CA ALA A 2 11.71 -11.68 -18.06
C ALA A 2 11.70 -10.34 -17.28
N ASP A 3 12.58 -9.39 -17.63
CA ASP A 3 12.74 -8.17 -16.81
C ASP A 3 12.11 -6.92 -17.44
N GLY A 4 12.19 -6.78 -18.77
CA GLY A 4 11.62 -5.61 -19.46
C GLY A 4 10.11 -5.44 -19.25
N THR A 5 9.35 -6.51 -19.05
CA THR A 5 7.91 -6.42 -18.78
C THR A 5 7.60 -5.95 -17.36
N LEU A 6 8.39 -6.35 -16.35
CA LEU A 6 8.21 -5.88 -14.98
C LEU A 6 8.63 -4.42 -14.86
N GLU A 7 9.79 -4.07 -15.41
CA GLU A 7 10.29 -2.69 -15.42
C GLU A 7 9.32 -1.73 -16.11
N LEU A 8 8.73 -2.13 -17.25
CA LEU A 8 7.69 -1.33 -17.92
C LEU A 8 6.42 -1.19 -17.07
N ARG A 9 5.96 -2.27 -16.42
CA ARG A 9 4.77 -2.21 -15.54
C ARG A 9 5.01 -1.35 -14.32
N LEU A 10 6.22 -1.40 -13.74
CA LEU A 10 6.62 -0.55 -12.62
C LEU A 10 6.67 0.92 -13.06
N ALA A 11 7.29 1.22 -14.20
CA ALA A 11 7.34 2.56 -14.75
C ALA A 11 5.93 3.12 -15.02
N ALA A 12 5.03 2.30 -15.59
CA ALA A 12 3.63 2.68 -15.81
C ALA A 12 2.91 3.00 -14.49
N ALA A 13 3.05 2.14 -13.48
CA ALA A 13 2.45 2.35 -12.16
C ALA A 13 2.96 3.65 -11.49
N VAL A 14 4.24 3.97 -11.64
CA VAL A 14 4.84 5.21 -11.12
C VAL A 14 4.27 6.44 -11.84
N VAL A 15 4.16 6.40 -13.18
CA VAL A 15 3.57 7.50 -13.95
C VAL A 15 2.11 7.72 -13.58
N GLU A 16 1.30 6.65 -13.50
CA GLU A 16 -0.10 6.75 -13.09
C GLU A 16 -0.28 7.30 -11.67
N CYS A 17 0.62 6.93 -10.74
CA CYS A 17 0.66 7.51 -9.40
C CYS A 17 1.03 9.00 -9.45
N ALA A 18 1.97 9.40 -10.29
CA ALA A 18 2.36 10.82 -10.43
C ALA A 18 1.24 11.66 -11.07
N ASP A 19 0.56 11.14 -12.09
CA ASP A 19 -0.55 11.83 -12.75
C ASP A 19 -1.70 12.09 -11.78
N THR A 20 -2.02 11.10 -10.93
CA THR A 20 -3.05 11.28 -9.89
C THR A 20 -2.68 12.28 -8.79
N LEU A 21 -1.40 12.62 -8.62
CA LEU A 21 -0.94 13.70 -7.75
C LEU A 21 -1.03 15.08 -8.42
N ALA A 22 -0.98 15.14 -9.75
CA ALA A 22 -1.05 16.38 -10.53
C ALA A 22 -2.49 16.82 -10.85
N ASP A 23 -3.43 15.86 -10.91
CA ASP A 23 -4.87 16.09 -11.06
C ASP A 23 -5.56 16.48 -9.73
N ASP A 24 -6.90 16.50 -9.69
CA ASP A 24 -7.70 16.68 -8.47
C ASP A 24 -7.41 15.54 -7.48
N PHE A 25 -6.40 15.78 -6.63
CA PHE A 25 -5.82 14.77 -5.75
C PHE A 25 -6.88 14.24 -4.78
N ALA A 26 -7.30 13.00 -5.01
CA ALA A 26 -8.21 12.26 -4.16
C ALA A 26 -7.41 11.17 -3.40
N PRO A 27 -7.06 11.40 -2.12
CA PRO A 27 -6.16 10.52 -1.36
C PRO A 27 -6.61 9.06 -1.36
N ASP A 28 -7.90 8.80 -1.14
CA ASP A 28 -8.44 7.44 -1.09
C ASP A 28 -8.30 6.70 -2.42
N ARG A 29 -8.56 7.40 -3.53
CA ARG A 29 -8.41 6.85 -4.89
C ARG A 29 -6.96 6.56 -5.20
N HIS A 30 -6.06 7.49 -4.85
CA HIS A 30 -4.63 7.34 -5.07
C HIS A 30 -4.06 6.14 -4.29
N LEU A 31 -4.37 6.06 -2.98
CA LEU A 31 -3.89 4.98 -2.13
C LEU A 31 -4.48 3.62 -2.54
N ARG A 32 -5.75 3.56 -2.97
CA ARG A 32 -6.33 2.33 -3.54
C ARG A 32 -5.55 1.84 -4.75
N ARG A 33 -5.33 2.72 -5.73
CA ARG A 33 -4.57 2.37 -6.95
C ARG A 33 -3.15 1.92 -6.64
N LEU A 34 -2.47 2.61 -5.72
CA LEU A 34 -1.14 2.21 -5.27
C LEU A 34 -1.17 0.78 -4.70
N THR A 35 -2.15 0.47 -3.84
CA THR A 35 -2.26 -0.87 -3.25
C THR A 35 -2.61 -1.95 -4.27
N ASP A 36 -3.44 -1.64 -5.27
CA ASP A 36 -3.76 -2.55 -6.38
C ASP A 36 -2.49 -2.84 -7.22
N ALA A 37 -1.72 -1.80 -7.57
CA ALA A 37 -0.47 -1.96 -8.30
C ALA A 37 0.56 -2.79 -7.52
N CYS A 38 0.66 -2.62 -6.20
CA CYS A 38 1.53 -3.46 -5.36
C CYS A 38 1.12 -4.93 -5.40
N VAL A 39 -0.17 -5.23 -5.33
CA VAL A 39 -0.70 -6.60 -5.45
C VAL A 39 -0.31 -7.19 -6.80
N GLU A 40 -0.54 -6.46 -7.89
CA GLU A 40 -0.27 -6.91 -9.25
C GLU A 40 1.22 -7.08 -9.59
N LEU A 41 2.08 -6.21 -9.07
CA LEU A 41 3.52 -6.21 -9.34
C LEU A 41 4.26 -7.24 -8.48
N ALA A 42 3.91 -7.35 -7.20
CA ALA A 42 4.54 -8.29 -6.28
C ALA A 42 3.92 -9.70 -6.32
N GLY A 43 2.77 -9.86 -6.99
CA GLY A 43 2.00 -11.12 -6.92
C GLY A 43 1.52 -11.43 -5.50
N ALA A 44 1.27 -10.40 -4.70
CA ALA A 44 0.85 -10.54 -3.31
C ALA A 44 -0.64 -10.91 -3.22
N GLN A 45 -1.07 -11.51 -2.11
CA GLN A 45 -2.49 -11.76 -1.87
C GLN A 45 -3.26 -10.52 -1.38
N GLY A 46 -2.54 -9.45 -1.05
CA GLY A 46 -3.09 -8.17 -0.66
C GLY A 46 -2.00 -7.17 -0.32
N ALA A 47 -2.36 -5.89 -0.31
CA ALA A 47 -1.54 -4.77 0.12
C ALA A 47 -2.40 -3.75 0.85
N ALA A 48 -1.82 -3.01 1.80
CA ALA A 48 -2.49 -1.86 2.40
C ALA A 48 -1.50 -0.77 2.77
N VAL A 49 -2.00 0.46 2.84
CA VAL A 49 -1.30 1.58 3.47
C VAL A 49 -1.80 1.75 4.89
N LEU A 50 -0.88 1.78 5.85
CA LEU A 50 -1.17 2.04 7.27
C LEU A 50 -0.82 3.49 7.60
N LEU A 51 -1.79 4.24 8.12
CA LEU A 51 -1.51 5.48 8.83
C LEU A 51 -1.14 5.15 10.26
N ALA A 52 0.01 5.65 10.68
CA ALA A 52 0.47 5.48 12.03
C ALA A 52 -0.10 6.61 12.90
N LEU A 53 -0.98 6.27 13.84
CA LEU A 53 -1.64 7.21 14.73
C LEU A 53 -1.23 6.94 16.18
N PRO A 54 -1.37 7.93 17.09
CA PRO A 54 -1.06 7.75 18.51
C PRO A 54 -1.81 6.59 19.16
N ASP A 55 -3.04 6.31 18.72
CA ASP A 55 -3.89 5.24 19.23
C ASP A 55 -3.68 3.89 18.53
N GLY A 56 -2.70 3.81 17.62
CA GLY A 56 -2.38 2.61 16.83
C GLY A 56 -2.54 2.79 15.32
N PRO A 57 -2.16 1.78 14.52
CA PRO A 57 -2.19 1.88 13.06
C PRO A 57 -3.62 1.77 12.54
N ALA A 58 -3.98 2.61 11.57
CA ALA A 58 -5.25 2.54 10.86
C ALA A 58 -5.00 2.23 9.37
N PRO A 59 -5.59 1.16 8.79
CA PRO A 59 -5.51 0.92 7.36
C PRO A 59 -6.35 1.94 6.60
N VAL A 60 -5.77 2.61 5.60
CA VAL A 60 -6.46 3.66 4.81
C VAL A 60 -6.84 3.20 3.42
N ALA A 61 -6.13 2.23 2.86
CA ALA A 61 -6.50 1.67 1.57
C ALA A 61 -6.07 0.21 1.46
N PRO A 62 -6.90 -0.75 1.89
CA PRO A 62 -6.56 -2.15 1.69
C PRO A 62 -7.05 -2.60 0.31
N SER A 63 -6.16 -3.24 -0.46
CA SER A 63 -6.51 -4.02 -1.64
C SER A 63 -6.22 -5.48 -1.33
N ALA A 64 -7.27 -6.29 -1.19
CA ALA A 64 -7.16 -7.72 -0.88
C ALA A 64 -8.48 -8.44 -1.18
N GLU A 65 -8.42 -9.68 -1.64
CA GLU A 65 -9.61 -10.55 -1.72
C GLU A 65 -10.15 -10.89 -0.32
N ARG A 66 -9.26 -10.97 0.68
CA ARG A 66 -9.56 -11.30 2.08
C ARG A 66 -9.19 -10.15 3.01
N HIS A 67 -9.96 -9.07 2.93
CA HIS A 67 -9.71 -7.80 3.64
C HIS A 67 -9.46 -7.94 5.14
N GLU A 68 -10.25 -8.77 5.84
CA GLU A 68 -10.13 -8.96 7.29
C GLU A 68 -8.84 -9.71 7.67
N ASP A 69 -8.45 -10.73 6.90
CA ASP A 69 -7.23 -11.50 7.16
C ASP A 69 -5.97 -10.67 6.90
N VAL A 70 -5.97 -9.88 5.82
CA VAL A 70 -4.88 -8.94 5.52
C VAL A 70 -4.80 -7.85 6.60
N ARG A 71 -5.94 -7.35 7.07
CA ARG A 71 -5.97 -6.39 8.18
C ARG A 71 -5.41 -6.97 9.47
N ALA A 72 -5.77 -8.21 9.81
CA ALA A 72 -5.25 -8.89 11.00
C ALA A 72 -3.74 -9.13 10.91
N LEU A 73 -3.25 -9.58 9.75
CA LEU A 73 -1.83 -9.77 9.48
C LEU A 73 -1.06 -8.45 9.61
N LEU A 74 -1.59 -7.37 9.05
CA LEU A 74 -0.98 -6.05 9.10
C LEU A 74 -0.91 -5.51 10.52
N ALA A 75 -2.00 -5.63 11.30
CA ALA A 75 -2.00 -5.24 12.71
C ALA A 75 -0.95 -6.01 13.52
N ALA A 76 -0.82 -7.32 13.28
CA ALA A 76 0.21 -8.14 13.92
C ALA A 76 1.63 -7.72 13.48
N SER A 77 1.83 -7.39 12.21
CA SER A 77 3.13 -6.95 11.68
C SER A 77 3.53 -5.56 12.18
N TRP A 78 2.56 -4.68 12.43
CA TRP A 78 2.81 -3.33 12.94
C TRP A 78 3.43 -3.34 14.33
N ALA A 79 2.96 -4.23 15.22
CA ALA A 79 3.53 -4.36 16.57
C ALA A 79 5.02 -4.73 16.57
N ALA A 80 5.52 -5.30 15.46
CA ALA A 80 6.93 -5.62 15.26
C ALA A 80 7.66 -4.61 14.34
N SER A 81 6.99 -3.54 13.91
CA SER A 81 7.53 -2.56 12.97
C SER A 81 8.44 -1.55 13.70
N PRO A 82 9.59 -1.16 13.11
CA PRO A 82 10.41 -0.06 13.65
C PRO A 82 9.66 1.27 13.79
N ALA A 83 8.61 1.47 13.00
CA ALA A 83 7.77 2.66 13.05
C ALA A 83 6.88 2.71 14.31
N HIS A 84 6.53 1.56 14.89
CA HIS A 84 5.78 1.49 16.15
C HIS A 84 6.59 2.09 17.30
N ASP A 85 7.87 1.74 17.43
CA ASP A 85 8.75 2.26 18.50
C ASP A 85 8.92 3.79 18.41
N SER A 86 8.93 4.34 17.20
CA SER A 86 9.12 5.76 16.95
C SER A 86 7.92 6.63 17.36
N LEU A 87 6.74 6.04 17.50
CA LEU A 87 5.49 6.75 17.83
C LEU A 87 5.07 6.61 19.29
N HIS A 88 5.75 5.74 20.03
CA HIS A 88 5.57 5.54 21.47
C HIS A 88 6.72 6.15 22.31
N THR A 89 7.55 7.00 21.70
CA THR A 89 8.59 7.84 22.35
C THR A 89 8.08 9.25 22.57
#